data_AF-A0A0F7HB96-F1
#
_entry.id   AF-A0A0F7HB96-F1
#
_cell.length_a   1.000
_cell.length_b   1.000
_cell.length_c   1.000
_cell.angle_alpha   90.00
_cell.angle_beta   90.00
_cell.angle_gamma   90.00
#
_symmetry.space_group_name_H-M   'P 1'
#
loop_
_entity.id
_entity.type
_entity.pdbx_description
1 polymer ?
#
loop_
_entity_poly.entity_id
_entity_poly.type
_entity_poly.pdbx_seq_one_letter_code
_entity_poly.pdbx_strand_id
1 'polypeptide(L)'
;MTYTKNNNYELMAPVNSAPIKMWTQGVPVEPEAREQLLNTAKMPFVFKHLAVMPDVHLGKGSTIGSVIPTRGAIIPAAVGVDIGCGMIAVRTSLVAADLPDSLAGLRSAIEQAVPHGRSSTRSKRDKGSWTTPPQTVDRHWAELAPRFNRLIDKYPRLRNTNNYQHLGTLGTGNHFIEVCLDETQQVWVMLHSGSRGVGNAIGSLFIALAQQDMQQHIANLPDRNLAYFEEGSQHFDDYMEAVGWAQDFARHNREVMMEHVLAALSRIVTKPFTTQQEAVNCHHNYVQRETHFGEPVLVTRKGAVSAQKGQMGIIPGSMGAKSFIVRGLGNEESFCSCSHGAGRTMSRTAAKKRFTVADQIRATEHVECRKDSEVIDEIPMAYKDIDAVMAAQSSLVEIVHTLRQVVCVKG
;
A
#
# COMPACT_ATOMS: atom_id res chain seq x y z
N MET A 1 -30.81 -0.47 -12.32
CA MET A 1 -29.75 -0.08 -11.36
C MET A 1 -30.26 1.10 -10.58
N THR A 2 -30.39 0.99 -9.27
CA THR A 2 -30.84 2.09 -8.40
C THR A 2 -29.63 2.73 -7.73
N TYR A 3 -29.58 4.05 -7.78
CA TYR A 3 -28.62 4.87 -7.03
C TYR A 3 -29.35 5.54 -5.88
N THR A 4 -28.90 5.31 -4.66
CA THR A 4 -29.44 5.99 -3.48
C THR A 4 -28.28 6.63 -2.73
N LYS A 5 -28.39 7.94 -2.46
CA LYS A 5 -27.42 8.63 -1.60
C LYS A 5 -27.89 8.45 -0.15
N ASN A 6 -27.11 7.73 0.63
CA ASN A 6 -27.20 7.83 2.09
C ASN A 6 -26.30 9.01 2.53
N ASN A 7 -26.48 9.56 3.73
CA ASN A 7 -25.72 10.76 4.15
C ASN A 7 -24.18 10.58 4.12
N ASN A 8 -23.69 9.33 4.05
CA ASN A 8 -22.26 9.01 4.15
C ASN A 8 -21.66 8.29 2.93
N TYR A 9 -22.46 7.64 2.07
CA TYR A 9 -21.96 6.88 0.92
C TYR A 9 -22.99 6.81 -0.21
N GLU A 10 -22.50 6.58 -1.44
CA GLU A 10 -23.32 6.27 -2.61
C GLU A 10 -23.57 4.76 -2.68
N LEU A 11 -24.85 4.36 -2.72
CA LEU A 11 -25.23 2.97 -2.89
C LEU A 11 -25.49 2.67 -4.37
N MET A 12 -24.81 1.65 -4.88
CA MET A 12 -25.02 1.09 -6.20
C MET A 12 -25.49 -0.35 -6.05
N ALA A 13 -26.74 -0.63 -6.45
CA ALA A 13 -27.37 -1.95 -6.33
C ALA A 13 -27.65 -2.56 -7.72
N PRO A 14 -26.67 -3.28 -8.32
CA PRO A 14 -26.88 -4.04 -9.53
C PRO A 14 -27.77 -5.27 -9.28
N VAL A 15 -28.53 -5.67 -10.30
CA VAL A 15 -29.41 -6.85 -10.23
C VAL A 15 -28.54 -8.11 -10.23
N ASN A 16 -28.86 -9.10 -9.38
CA ASN A 16 -28.13 -10.38 -9.25
C ASN A 16 -26.63 -10.25 -8.89
N SER A 17 -26.26 -9.19 -8.18
CA SER A 17 -24.90 -8.93 -7.71
C SER A 17 -24.96 -8.41 -6.27
N ALA A 18 -23.84 -8.52 -5.55
CA ALA A 18 -23.69 -7.84 -4.27
C ALA A 18 -23.82 -6.31 -4.46
N PRO A 19 -24.47 -5.59 -3.52
CA PRO A 19 -24.43 -4.13 -3.48
C PRO A 19 -23.00 -3.59 -3.37
N ILE A 20 -22.79 -2.35 -3.84
CA ILE A 20 -21.53 -1.63 -3.75
C ILE A 20 -21.79 -0.32 -3.01
N LYS A 21 -21.08 -0.08 -1.91
CA LYS A 21 -21.14 1.15 -1.12
C LYS A 21 -19.88 1.97 -1.35
N MET A 22 -20.01 3.18 -1.88
CA MET A 22 -18.88 4.01 -2.30
C MET A 22 -18.80 5.33 -1.52
N TRP A 23 -17.65 5.57 -0.88
CA TRP A 23 -17.33 6.84 -0.22
C TRP A 23 -16.65 7.79 -1.20
N THR A 24 -17.32 8.12 -2.30
CA THR A 24 -16.72 8.85 -3.44
C THR A 24 -17.40 10.19 -3.69
N GLN A 25 -18.17 10.71 -2.72
CA GLN A 25 -18.85 11.99 -2.87
C GLN A 25 -17.84 13.12 -3.09
N GLY A 26 -17.93 13.81 -4.22
CA GLY A 26 -16.98 14.86 -4.61
C GLY A 26 -15.67 14.35 -5.21
N VAL A 27 -15.53 13.04 -5.41
CA VAL A 27 -14.33 12.42 -5.98
C VAL A 27 -14.70 11.57 -7.21
N PRO A 28 -14.08 11.79 -8.37
CA PRO A 28 -14.43 11.04 -9.58
C PRO A 28 -14.07 9.56 -9.47
N VAL A 29 -14.86 8.73 -10.15
CA VAL A 29 -14.61 7.29 -10.33
C VAL A 29 -14.71 6.99 -11.82
N GLU A 30 -13.61 6.52 -12.39
CA GLU A 30 -13.49 6.25 -13.83
C GLU A 30 -14.41 5.11 -14.28
N PRO A 31 -14.94 5.14 -15.51
CA PRO A 31 -15.84 4.10 -16.02
C PRO A 31 -15.26 2.68 -15.91
N GLU A 32 -13.98 2.51 -16.20
CA GLU A 32 -13.28 1.23 -16.14
C GLU A 32 -13.16 0.70 -14.71
N ALA A 33 -12.98 1.60 -13.73
CA ALA A 33 -13.00 1.23 -12.31
C ALA A 33 -14.40 0.78 -11.88
N ARG A 34 -15.46 1.46 -12.37
CA ARG A 34 -16.86 1.06 -12.11
C ARG A 34 -17.18 -0.31 -12.69
N GLU A 35 -16.72 -0.59 -13.91
CA GLU A 35 -16.89 -1.90 -14.55
C GLU A 35 -16.18 -3.02 -13.77
N GLN A 36 -14.95 -2.77 -13.31
CA GLN A 36 -14.20 -3.73 -12.50
C GLN A 36 -14.89 -4.01 -11.15
N LEU A 37 -15.48 -2.99 -10.50
CA LEU A 37 -16.31 -3.15 -9.30
C LEU A 37 -17.56 -4.00 -9.57
N LEU A 38 -18.26 -3.74 -10.69
CA LEU A 38 -19.43 -4.51 -11.12
C LEU A 38 -19.10 -5.99 -11.35
N ASN A 39 -17.97 -6.27 -11.99
CA ASN A 39 -17.52 -7.64 -12.22
C ASN A 39 -17.19 -8.35 -10.91
N THR A 40 -16.51 -7.67 -9.99
CA THR A 40 -16.20 -8.21 -8.65
C THR A 40 -17.49 -8.48 -7.86
N ALA A 41 -18.48 -7.59 -7.93
CA ALA A 41 -19.75 -7.72 -7.22
C ALA A 41 -20.63 -8.88 -7.72
N LYS A 42 -20.40 -9.43 -8.91
CA LYS A 42 -21.08 -10.63 -9.42
C LYS A 42 -20.60 -11.92 -8.76
N MET A 43 -19.49 -11.89 -8.02
CA MET A 43 -18.95 -13.09 -7.40
C MET A 43 -19.87 -13.58 -6.27
N PRO A 44 -20.27 -14.87 -6.26
CA PRO A 44 -21.37 -15.36 -5.42
C PRO A 44 -21.03 -15.42 -3.93
N PHE A 45 -19.73 -15.40 -3.59
CA PHE A 45 -19.22 -15.49 -2.23
C PHE A 45 -18.88 -14.11 -1.62
N VAL A 46 -19.16 -13.00 -2.32
CA VAL A 46 -19.02 -11.66 -1.73
C VAL A 46 -19.98 -11.53 -0.56
N PHE A 47 -19.45 -11.19 0.61
CA PHE A 47 -20.22 -11.11 1.84
C PHE A 47 -20.88 -9.72 1.97
N LYS A 48 -22.22 -9.70 1.95
CA LYS A 48 -23.09 -8.52 2.06
C LYS A 48 -22.91 -7.46 0.97
N HIS A 49 -21.75 -6.82 0.85
CA HIS A 49 -21.49 -5.75 -0.11
C HIS A 49 -19.98 -5.51 -0.30
N LEU A 50 -19.62 -4.85 -1.40
CA LEU A 50 -18.29 -4.25 -1.54
C LEU A 50 -18.28 -2.87 -0.89
N ALA A 51 -17.19 -2.53 -0.20
CA ALA A 51 -16.93 -1.18 0.28
C ALA A 51 -15.81 -0.54 -0.56
N VAL A 52 -16.05 0.67 -1.05
CA VAL A 52 -15.18 1.36 -2.01
C VAL A 52 -14.77 2.71 -1.45
N MET A 53 -13.46 2.91 -1.37
CA MET A 53 -12.84 4.08 -0.77
C MET A 53 -12.76 5.23 -1.80
N PRO A 54 -12.63 6.50 -1.35
CA PRO A 54 -12.63 7.66 -2.26
C PRO A 54 -11.49 7.65 -3.29
N ASP A 55 -10.36 7.03 -2.94
CA ASP A 55 -9.17 6.89 -3.77
C ASP A 55 -9.29 5.78 -4.83
N VAL A 56 -10.49 5.22 -5.02
CA VAL A 56 -10.74 4.12 -5.96
C VAL A 56 -10.29 4.45 -7.38
N HIS A 57 -9.60 3.52 -8.01
CA HIS A 57 -9.21 3.61 -9.42
C HIS A 57 -8.92 2.22 -10.00
N LEU A 58 -8.80 2.14 -11.32
CA LEU A 58 -8.52 0.90 -12.05
C LEU A 58 -7.24 0.24 -11.52
N GLY A 59 -7.34 -1.04 -11.16
CA GLY A 59 -6.23 -1.85 -10.67
C GLY A 59 -6.01 -3.11 -11.50
N LYS A 60 -4.88 -3.79 -11.29
CA LYS A 60 -4.63 -5.11 -11.87
C LYS A 60 -5.33 -6.19 -11.04
N GLY A 61 -6.36 -6.83 -11.58
CA GLY A 61 -7.16 -7.84 -10.88
C GLY A 61 -8.46 -7.26 -10.35
N SER A 62 -8.41 -6.63 -9.19
CA SER A 62 -9.47 -5.74 -8.67
C SER A 62 -9.03 -4.27 -8.64
N THR A 63 -9.99 -3.36 -8.42
CA THR A 63 -9.75 -1.93 -8.22
C THR A 63 -8.87 -1.69 -7.00
N ILE A 64 -7.99 -0.69 -7.09
CA ILE A 64 -7.32 -0.11 -5.92
C ILE A 64 -8.36 0.79 -5.24
N GLY A 65 -8.34 0.92 -3.91
CA GLY A 65 -9.38 1.60 -3.13
C GLY A 65 -10.61 0.72 -2.88
N SER A 66 -10.45 -0.60 -2.80
CA SER A 66 -11.55 -1.54 -2.57
C SER A 66 -11.33 -2.47 -1.38
N VAL A 67 -12.45 -2.77 -0.72
CA VAL A 67 -12.56 -3.76 0.35
C VAL A 67 -13.54 -4.82 -0.12
N ILE A 68 -13.03 -6.04 -0.26
CA ILE A 68 -13.72 -7.18 -0.86
C ILE A 68 -13.83 -8.26 0.23
N PRO A 69 -14.94 -8.25 1.00
CA PRO A 69 -15.22 -9.28 1.98
C PRO A 69 -15.75 -10.54 1.29
N THR A 70 -15.24 -11.70 1.64
CA THR A 70 -15.63 -12.98 1.05
C THR A 70 -15.89 -14.03 2.12
N ARG A 71 -16.81 -14.96 1.83
CA ARG A 71 -17.11 -16.12 2.67
C ARG A 71 -16.65 -17.39 1.97
N GLY A 72 -15.80 -18.18 2.63
CA GLY A 72 -15.38 -19.49 2.12
C GLY A 72 -14.55 -19.48 0.84
N ALA A 73 -14.07 -18.31 0.38
CA ALA A 73 -13.28 -18.18 -0.84
C ALA A 73 -12.32 -16.99 -0.77
N ILE A 74 -11.23 -17.05 -1.53
CA ILE A 74 -10.26 -15.96 -1.66
C ILE A 74 -9.82 -15.76 -3.11
N ILE A 75 -9.73 -14.51 -3.55
CA ILE A 75 -9.32 -14.13 -4.92
C ILE A 75 -7.87 -13.60 -4.85
N PRO A 76 -6.83 -14.37 -5.25
CA PRO A 76 -5.44 -13.91 -5.13
C PRO A 76 -5.14 -12.60 -5.88
N ALA A 77 -5.74 -12.40 -7.06
CA ALA A 77 -5.52 -11.16 -7.83
C ALA A 77 -6.23 -9.94 -7.21
N ALA A 78 -7.19 -10.17 -6.31
CA ALA A 78 -7.83 -9.10 -5.55
C ALA A 78 -6.89 -8.53 -4.48
N VAL A 79 -6.05 -9.35 -3.85
CA VAL A 79 -4.95 -8.86 -2.99
C VAL A 79 -3.89 -8.16 -3.84
N GLY A 80 -3.57 -8.74 -5.01
CA GLY A 80 -2.59 -8.22 -5.94
C GLY A 80 -1.19 -8.80 -5.73
N VAL A 81 -0.21 -8.22 -6.43
CA VAL A 81 1.15 -8.77 -6.46
C VAL A 81 2.12 -8.04 -5.53
N ASP A 82 1.78 -6.84 -5.05
CA ASP A 82 2.57 -6.15 -4.03
C ASP A 82 1.95 -6.39 -2.65
N ILE A 83 2.01 -7.66 -2.23
CA ILE A 83 1.37 -8.16 -1.01
C ILE A 83 2.00 -7.45 0.19
N GLY A 84 1.19 -7.03 1.15
CA GLY A 84 1.65 -6.35 2.34
C GLY A 84 2.23 -4.94 2.07
N CYS A 85 2.11 -4.40 0.85
CA CYS A 85 2.40 -2.99 0.60
C CYS A 85 1.67 -2.13 1.62
N GLY A 86 2.38 -1.15 2.18
CA GLY A 86 1.96 -0.53 3.42
C GLY A 86 2.83 0.66 3.80
N MET A 87 2.42 1.29 4.89
CA MET A 87 3.06 2.48 5.43
C MET A 87 3.59 2.19 6.83
N ILE A 88 4.71 2.83 7.18
CA ILE A 88 5.08 3.05 8.58
C ILE A 88 5.37 4.53 8.84
N ALA A 89 4.94 5.06 9.99
CA ALA A 89 5.28 6.41 10.43
C ALA A 89 5.72 6.44 11.90
N VAL A 90 6.67 7.30 12.22
CA VAL A 90 7.23 7.50 13.56
C VAL A 90 7.31 8.99 13.84
N ARG A 91 6.76 9.40 15.00
CA ARG A 91 6.91 10.75 15.55
C ARG A 91 8.20 10.83 16.37
N THR A 92 8.97 11.89 16.19
CA THR A 92 10.19 12.15 16.98
C THR A 92 9.96 13.29 17.95
N SER A 93 10.81 13.46 18.96
CA SER A 93 10.83 14.66 19.81
C SER A 93 11.54 15.87 19.17
N LEU A 94 11.97 15.76 17.91
CA LEU A 94 12.57 16.86 17.16
C LEU A 94 11.49 17.79 16.62
N VAL A 95 11.84 19.07 16.47
CA VAL A 95 11.03 20.07 15.78
C VAL A 95 11.74 20.59 14.54
N ALA A 96 11.04 21.34 13.69
CA ALA A 96 11.58 21.90 12.46
C ALA A 96 12.89 22.69 12.68
N ALA A 97 13.00 23.41 13.79
CA ALA A 97 14.20 24.18 14.16
C ALA A 97 15.41 23.30 14.54
N ASP A 98 15.22 22.01 14.79
CA ASP A 98 16.31 21.06 15.01
C ASP A 98 16.86 20.47 13.70
N LEU A 99 16.15 20.66 12.58
CA LEU A 99 16.62 20.24 11.26
C LEU A 99 17.65 21.23 10.70
N PRO A 100 18.61 20.77 9.89
CA PRO A 100 19.56 21.68 9.26
C PRO A 100 18.87 22.58 8.23
N ASP A 101 19.45 23.77 8.00
CA ASP A 101 18.96 24.72 6.99
C ASP A 101 18.88 24.11 5.58
N SER A 102 19.84 23.23 5.24
CA SER A 102 19.83 22.45 4.01
C SER A 102 19.51 20.99 4.29
N LEU A 103 18.41 20.52 3.73
CA LEU A 103 17.94 19.14 3.86
C LEU A 103 18.61 18.17 2.87
N ALA A 104 19.44 18.67 1.94
CA ALA A 104 20.12 17.85 0.95
C ALA A 104 21.03 16.80 1.58
N GLY A 105 21.73 17.17 2.68
CA GLY A 105 22.54 16.24 3.46
C GLY A 105 21.72 15.13 4.11
N LEU A 106 20.53 15.46 4.64
CA LEU A 106 19.61 14.49 5.21
C LEU A 106 19.07 13.53 4.14
N ARG A 107 18.64 14.06 2.99
CA ARG A 107 18.19 13.24 1.85
C ARG A 107 19.29 12.25 1.43
N SER A 108 20.52 12.72 1.27
CA SER A 108 21.65 11.89 0.87
C SER A 108 21.98 10.81 1.91
N ALA A 109 21.92 11.14 3.21
CA ALA A 109 22.14 10.18 4.28
C ALA A 109 21.08 9.07 4.28
N ILE A 110 19.80 9.40 4.03
CA ILE A 110 18.71 8.41 3.90
C ILE A 110 18.92 7.54 2.66
N GLU A 111 19.28 8.14 1.51
CA GLU A 111 19.57 7.41 0.26
C GLU A 111 20.73 6.42 0.41
N GLN A 112 21.73 6.74 1.22
CA GLN A 112 22.84 5.84 1.53
C GLN A 112 22.45 4.75 2.54
N ALA A 113 21.57 5.06 3.48
CA ALA A 113 21.16 4.14 4.54
C ALA A 113 20.14 3.09 4.07
N VAL A 114 19.34 3.38 3.03
CA VAL A 114 18.32 2.46 2.50
C VAL A 114 18.51 2.22 1.01
N PRO A 115 18.82 0.99 0.57
CA PRO A 115 18.87 0.65 -0.85
C PRO A 115 17.53 0.89 -1.54
N HIS A 116 17.58 1.53 -2.69
CA HIS A 116 16.42 1.95 -3.47
C HIS A 116 16.72 1.91 -4.97
N GLY A 117 15.65 1.88 -5.78
CA GLY A 117 15.76 1.81 -7.23
C GLY A 117 15.88 0.38 -7.77
N ARG A 118 16.23 0.27 -9.05
CA ARG A 118 16.39 -1.02 -9.73
C ARG A 118 17.42 -0.95 -10.86
N SER A 119 18.22 -1.99 -11.02
CA SER A 119 19.03 -2.20 -12.24
C SER A 119 18.18 -2.81 -13.36
N SER A 120 18.21 -2.21 -14.56
CA SER A 120 17.43 -2.65 -15.73
C SER A 120 17.98 -3.90 -16.43
N THR A 121 19.25 -4.24 -16.22
CA THR A 121 19.91 -5.39 -16.85
C THR A 121 20.05 -6.58 -15.90
N ARG A 122 19.56 -7.75 -16.33
CA ARG A 122 19.64 -9.03 -15.59
C ARG A 122 21.08 -9.53 -15.32
N SER A 123 22.09 -8.93 -15.95
CA SER A 123 23.50 -9.36 -15.87
C SER A 123 24.33 -8.62 -14.82
N LYS A 124 23.79 -7.58 -14.16
CA LYS A 124 24.48 -6.81 -13.12
C LYS A 124 23.71 -6.87 -11.81
N ARG A 125 24.43 -6.69 -10.70
CA ARG A 125 23.87 -6.58 -9.34
C ARG A 125 22.77 -5.51 -9.30
N ASP A 126 21.68 -5.79 -8.59
CA ASP A 126 20.58 -4.84 -8.46
C ASP A 126 21.02 -3.67 -7.57
N LYS A 127 20.93 -2.43 -8.08
CA LYS A 127 21.22 -1.22 -7.30
C LYS A 127 20.30 -1.11 -6.08
N GLY A 128 19.08 -1.65 -6.17
CA GLY A 128 18.08 -1.62 -5.11
C GLY A 128 18.18 -2.75 -4.08
N SER A 129 19.31 -3.47 -4.01
CA SER A 129 19.54 -4.54 -3.04
C SER A 129 20.78 -4.31 -2.19
N TRP A 130 20.84 -4.98 -1.03
CA TRP A 130 22.04 -5.03 -0.22
C TRP A 130 23.12 -5.87 -0.94
N THR A 131 24.34 -5.33 -1.02
CA THR A 131 25.51 -6.14 -1.42
C THR A 131 25.91 -7.09 -0.30
N THR A 132 25.99 -6.56 0.91
CA THR A 132 26.22 -7.30 2.15
C THR A 132 25.14 -6.86 3.12
N PRO A 133 24.08 -7.66 3.32
CA PRO A 133 23.03 -7.33 4.29
C PRO A 133 23.62 -7.07 5.68
N PRO A 134 23.17 -6.01 6.38
CA PRO A 134 23.62 -5.73 7.74
C PRO A 134 23.01 -6.70 8.75
N GLN A 135 23.57 -6.76 9.96
CA GLN A 135 23.10 -7.62 11.05
C GLN A 135 21.60 -7.42 11.39
N THR A 136 21.08 -6.20 11.20
CA THR A 136 19.64 -5.94 11.39
C THR A 136 18.79 -6.72 10.40
N VAL A 137 19.23 -6.85 9.14
CA VAL A 137 18.57 -7.70 8.14
C VAL A 137 18.66 -9.17 8.52
N ASP A 138 19.81 -9.64 9.01
CA ASP A 138 20.00 -11.03 9.45
C ASP A 138 19.02 -11.42 10.57
N ARG A 139 18.89 -10.55 11.58
CA ARG A 139 17.99 -10.72 12.72
C ARG A 139 16.54 -10.89 12.25
N HIS A 140 16.05 -9.96 11.43
CA HIS A 140 14.68 -10.03 10.90
C HIS A 140 14.47 -11.19 9.93
N TRP A 141 15.48 -11.54 9.13
CA TRP A 141 15.38 -12.70 8.22
C TRP A 141 15.30 -14.02 8.96
N ALA A 142 15.98 -14.16 10.11
CA ALA A 142 15.93 -15.37 10.92
C ALA A 142 14.51 -15.72 11.40
N GLU A 143 13.65 -14.70 11.62
CA GLU A 143 12.23 -14.89 11.97
C GLU A 143 11.41 -15.39 10.78
N LEU A 144 11.75 -14.96 9.56
CA LEU A 144 11.04 -15.27 8.32
C LEU A 144 11.48 -16.58 7.66
N ALA A 145 12.76 -16.93 7.79
CA ALA A 145 13.40 -18.02 7.06
C ALA A 145 12.74 -19.40 7.29
N PRO A 146 12.32 -19.81 8.50
CA PRO A 146 11.75 -21.13 8.71
C PRO A 146 10.44 -21.35 7.92
N ARG A 147 9.55 -20.35 7.92
CA ARG A 147 8.31 -20.37 7.13
C ARG A 147 8.60 -20.30 5.63
N PHE A 148 9.56 -19.47 5.23
CA PHE A 148 9.98 -19.39 3.83
C PHE A 148 10.54 -20.71 3.31
N ASN A 149 11.34 -21.43 4.12
CA ASN A 149 11.90 -22.73 3.77
C ASN A 149 10.78 -23.76 3.48
N ARG A 150 9.71 -23.78 4.29
CA ARG A 150 8.54 -24.63 4.00
C ARG A 150 7.83 -24.25 2.70
N LEU A 151 7.73 -22.94 2.41
CA LEU A 151 7.14 -22.47 1.15
C LEU A 151 7.99 -22.87 -0.06
N ILE A 152 9.32 -22.77 0.00
CA ILE A 152 10.19 -23.17 -1.12
C ILE A 152 10.28 -24.68 -1.30
N ASP A 153 10.05 -25.47 -0.25
CA ASP A 153 10.00 -26.93 -0.37
C ASP A 153 8.77 -27.35 -1.22
N LYS A 154 7.64 -26.67 -1.02
CA LYS A 154 6.42 -26.89 -1.82
C LYS A 154 6.45 -26.18 -3.18
N TYR A 155 7.07 -25.00 -3.24
CA TYR A 155 7.16 -24.16 -4.43
C TYR A 155 8.61 -23.72 -4.72
N PRO A 156 9.45 -24.62 -5.26
CA PRO A 156 10.89 -24.37 -5.46
C PRO A 156 11.23 -23.10 -6.26
N ARG A 157 10.33 -22.67 -7.15
CA ARG A 157 10.49 -21.45 -7.95
C ARG A 157 10.64 -20.17 -7.11
N LEU A 158 10.20 -20.17 -5.84
CA LEU A 158 10.30 -19.02 -4.93
C LEU A 158 11.71 -18.84 -4.37
N ARG A 159 12.57 -19.87 -4.40
CA ARG A 159 13.92 -19.85 -3.80
C ARG A 159 14.79 -18.70 -4.31
N ASN A 160 14.78 -18.47 -5.62
CA ASN A 160 15.65 -17.50 -6.30
C ASN A 160 14.96 -16.15 -6.54
N THR A 161 13.97 -15.81 -5.71
CA THR A 161 13.29 -14.52 -5.78
C THR A 161 14.07 -13.44 -5.02
N ASN A 162 13.69 -12.18 -5.22
CA ASN A 162 14.24 -11.04 -4.51
C ASN A 162 13.72 -11.04 -3.05
N ASN A 163 14.35 -11.87 -2.19
CA ASN A 163 13.97 -12.11 -0.80
C ASN A 163 14.97 -11.47 0.19
N TYR A 164 15.91 -12.23 0.77
CA TYR A 164 16.83 -11.81 1.83
C TYR A 164 17.62 -10.53 1.52
N GLN A 165 18.26 -10.44 0.33
CA GLN A 165 19.01 -9.24 -0.08
C GLN A 165 18.14 -8.00 -0.31
N HIS A 166 16.82 -8.15 -0.34
CA HIS A 166 15.84 -7.08 -0.51
C HIS A 166 15.04 -6.79 0.76
N LEU A 167 15.30 -7.49 1.88
CA LEU A 167 14.76 -7.12 3.17
C LEU A 167 15.44 -5.84 3.68
N GLY A 168 14.66 -4.84 4.09
CA GLY A 168 15.15 -3.51 4.43
C GLY A 168 15.44 -2.62 3.22
N THR A 169 14.71 -2.78 2.10
CA THR A 169 14.90 -2.00 0.87
C THR A 169 13.63 -1.32 0.41
N LEU A 170 13.77 -0.14 -0.20
CA LEU A 170 12.63 0.69 -0.58
C LEU A 170 11.91 0.14 -1.80
N GLY A 171 12.68 -0.10 -2.87
CA GLY A 171 12.14 -0.43 -4.18
C GLY A 171 11.94 0.74 -5.12
N THR A 172 10.91 0.62 -5.98
CA THR A 172 10.58 1.57 -7.06
C THR A 172 9.07 1.84 -7.08
N GLY A 173 8.61 2.73 -7.96
CA GLY A 173 7.19 3.04 -8.15
C GLY A 173 6.66 4.05 -7.13
N ASN A 174 5.52 3.76 -6.51
CA ASN A 174 4.92 4.64 -5.50
C ASN A 174 5.60 4.56 -4.13
N HIS A 175 6.65 3.74 -3.97
CA HIS A 175 7.40 3.65 -2.73
C HIS A 175 8.24 4.90 -2.48
N PHE A 176 8.35 5.30 -1.22
CA PHE A 176 9.05 6.51 -0.79
C PHE A 176 9.47 6.44 0.68
N ILE A 177 10.40 7.31 1.08
CA ILE A 177 10.69 7.68 2.48
C ILE A 177 10.55 9.19 2.56
N GLU A 178 9.83 9.69 3.58
CA GLU A 178 9.61 11.12 3.77
C GLU A 178 9.99 11.54 5.19
N VAL A 179 10.52 12.75 5.27
CA VAL A 179 10.55 13.52 6.52
C VAL A 179 9.50 14.60 6.39
N CYS A 180 8.63 14.68 7.39
CA CYS A 180 7.48 15.56 7.40
C CYS A 180 7.45 16.39 8.68
N LEU A 181 6.75 17.51 8.63
CA LEU A 181 6.44 18.36 9.76
C LEU A 181 4.92 18.34 9.99
N ASP A 182 4.49 18.16 11.23
CA ASP A 182 3.07 18.33 11.58
C ASP A 182 2.71 19.81 11.81
N GLU A 183 1.44 20.06 12.13
CA GLU A 183 0.93 21.41 12.44
C GLU A 183 1.64 22.09 13.61
N THR A 184 2.28 21.32 14.51
CA THR A 184 3.07 21.80 15.64
C THR A 184 4.57 21.91 15.33
N GLN A 185 4.96 21.76 14.05
CA GLN A 185 6.34 21.72 13.57
C GLN A 185 7.14 20.52 14.10
N GLN A 186 6.49 19.48 14.59
CA GLN A 186 7.21 18.29 15.06
C GLN A 186 7.61 17.40 13.88
N VAL A 187 8.77 16.78 13.98
CA VAL A 187 9.36 15.98 12.91
C VAL A 187 8.81 14.55 12.96
N TRP A 188 8.29 14.12 11.82
CA TRP A 188 7.85 12.76 11.55
C TRP A 188 8.71 12.14 10.47
N VAL A 189 8.96 10.84 10.60
CA VAL A 189 9.52 10.01 9.52
C VAL A 189 8.44 9.06 9.07
N MET A 190 8.16 9.00 7.77
CA MET A 190 7.29 7.98 7.20
C MET A 190 7.93 7.27 6.02
N LEU A 191 7.52 6.05 5.75
CA LEU A 191 7.93 5.35 4.54
C LEU A 191 6.86 4.40 4.03
N HIS A 192 6.89 4.22 2.72
CA HIS A 192 5.98 3.40 1.93
C HIS A 192 6.77 2.28 1.25
N SER A 193 6.46 1.02 1.60
CA SER A 193 6.97 -0.13 0.87
C SER A 193 6.18 -1.40 1.16
N GLY A 194 6.46 -2.44 0.38
CA GLY A 194 5.82 -3.75 0.45
C GLY A 194 6.80 -4.90 0.51
N SER A 195 6.36 -6.05 0.01
CA SER A 195 7.07 -7.33 0.06
C SER A 195 8.07 -7.55 -1.07
N ARG A 196 8.39 -6.47 -1.80
CA ARG A 196 9.41 -6.46 -2.87
C ARG A 196 9.13 -7.54 -3.92
N GLY A 197 10.17 -8.08 -4.55
CA GLY A 197 9.99 -9.06 -5.62
C GLY A 197 9.53 -10.43 -5.13
N VAL A 198 9.76 -10.81 -3.87
CA VAL A 198 9.28 -12.09 -3.34
C VAL A 198 7.75 -12.13 -3.24
N GLY A 199 7.10 -11.06 -2.76
CA GLY A 199 5.64 -11.00 -2.77
C GLY A 199 5.06 -10.93 -4.18
N ASN A 200 5.74 -10.27 -5.12
CA ASN A 200 5.35 -10.31 -6.52
C ASN A 200 5.37 -11.73 -7.10
N ALA A 201 6.40 -12.51 -6.76
CA ALA A 201 6.51 -13.90 -7.18
C ALA A 201 5.43 -14.79 -6.53
N ILE A 202 5.14 -14.61 -5.24
CA ILE A 202 4.06 -15.30 -4.53
C ILE A 202 2.71 -14.96 -5.16
N GLY A 203 2.37 -13.68 -5.29
CA GLY A 203 1.11 -13.25 -5.90
C GLY A 203 0.95 -13.79 -7.32
N SER A 204 1.99 -13.68 -8.16
CA SER A 204 1.94 -14.20 -9.54
C SER A 204 1.77 -15.71 -9.60
N LEU A 205 2.44 -16.44 -8.71
CA LEU A 205 2.31 -17.89 -8.59
C LEU A 205 0.88 -18.30 -8.28
N PHE A 206 0.29 -17.75 -7.22
CA PHE A 206 -1.03 -18.17 -6.76
C PHE A 206 -2.17 -17.63 -7.62
N ILE A 207 -2.00 -16.49 -8.30
CA ILE A 207 -2.92 -16.07 -9.36
C ILE A 207 -2.94 -17.10 -10.49
N ALA A 208 -1.77 -17.57 -10.93
CA ALA A 208 -1.69 -18.58 -11.98
C ALA A 208 -2.29 -19.92 -11.54
N LEU A 209 -2.04 -20.35 -10.30
CA LEU A 209 -2.64 -21.57 -9.73
C LEU A 209 -4.17 -21.46 -9.65
N ALA A 210 -4.72 -20.33 -9.17
CA ALA A 210 -6.17 -20.13 -9.12
C ALA A 210 -6.80 -20.20 -10.53
N GLN A 211 -6.15 -19.63 -11.53
CA GLN A 211 -6.61 -19.73 -12.91
C GLN A 211 -6.52 -21.16 -13.46
N GLN A 212 -5.49 -21.92 -13.06
CA GLN A 212 -5.33 -23.32 -13.46
C GLN A 212 -6.38 -24.22 -12.82
N ASP A 213 -6.66 -24.04 -11.53
CA ASP A 213 -7.66 -24.82 -10.79
C ASP A 213 -9.08 -24.62 -11.37
N MET A 214 -9.38 -23.42 -11.87
CA MET A 214 -10.66 -23.13 -12.52
C MET A 214 -10.85 -23.85 -13.87
N GLN A 215 -9.78 -24.31 -14.53
CA GLN A 215 -9.82 -25.03 -15.81
C GLN A 215 -10.82 -24.42 -16.83
N GLN A 216 -11.83 -25.19 -17.26
CA GLN A 216 -12.87 -24.72 -18.19
C GLN A 216 -13.88 -23.76 -17.52
N HIS A 217 -14.07 -23.84 -16.20
CA HIS A 217 -14.97 -22.95 -15.46
C HIS A 217 -14.47 -21.50 -15.42
N ILE A 218 -13.20 -21.24 -15.77
CA ILE A 218 -12.66 -19.88 -15.88
C ILE A 218 -13.43 -19.01 -16.89
N ALA A 219 -14.04 -19.62 -17.91
CA ALA A 219 -14.84 -18.93 -18.92
C ALA A 219 -16.17 -18.39 -18.37
N ASN A 220 -16.63 -18.91 -17.22
CA ASN A 220 -17.85 -18.47 -16.56
C ASN A 220 -17.60 -17.28 -15.61
N LEU A 221 -16.34 -16.91 -15.38
CA LEU A 221 -16.00 -15.78 -14.55
C LEU A 221 -16.22 -14.46 -15.32
N PRO A 222 -16.71 -13.39 -14.66
CA PRO A 222 -16.82 -12.08 -15.27
C PRO A 222 -15.47 -11.53 -15.77
N ASP A 223 -14.37 -11.94 -15.13
CA ASP A 223 -13.00 -11.63 -15.51
C ASP A 223 -12.08 -12.77 -15.04
N ARG A 224 -11.07 -13.15 -15.84
CA ARG A 224 -10.12 -14.22 -15.49
C ARG A 224 -9.30 -13.93 -14.23
N ASN A 225 -9.15 -12.66 -13.86
CA ASN A 225 -8.48 -12.26 -12.62
C ASN A 225 -9.38 -12.44 -11.38
N LEU A 226 -10.65 -12.78 -11.55
CA LEU A 226 -11.54 -13.15 -10.43
C LEU A 226 -11.45 -14.65 -10.10
N ALA A 227 -10.47 -15.37 -10.66
CA ALA A 227 -10.17 -16.74 -10.26
C ALA A 227 -9.81 -16.79 -8.77
N TYR A 228 -10.33 -17.81 -8.08
CA TYR A 228 -10.34 -17.89 -6.63
C TYR A 228 -10.02 -19.30 -6.14
N PHE A 229 -9.65 -19.40 -4.87
CA PHE A 229 -9.61 -20.67 -4.13
C PHE A 229 -10.78 -20.73 -3.17
N GLU A 230 -11.47 -21.86 -3.12
CA GLU A 230 -12.48 -22.16 -2.12
C GLU A 230 -11.82 -22.76 -0.87
N GLU A 231 -12.35 -22.49 0.32
CA GLU A 231 -11.87 -23.09 1.56
C GLU A 231 -11.89 -24.62 1.47
N GLY A 232 -10.79 -25.25 1.87
CA GLY A 232 -10.58 -26.70 1.72
C GLY A 232 -10.08 -27.16 0.35
N SER A 233 -9.98 -26.27 -0.65
CA SER A 233 -9.32 -26.63 -1.91
C SER A 233 -7.80 -26.79 -1.74
N GLN A 234 -7.20 -27.54 -2.67
CA GLN A 234 -5.78 -27.94 -2.62
C GLN A 234 -4.81 -26.78 -2.32
N HIS A 235 -5.04 -25.62 -2.94
CA HIS A 235 -4.14 -24.47 -2.86
C HIS A 235 -4.60 -23.36 -1.91
N PHE A 236 -5.75 -23.52 -1.24
CA PHE A 236 -6.29 -22.48 -0.36
C PHE A 236 -5.36 -22.22 0.83
N ASP A 237 -5.03 -23.25 1.61
CA ASP A 237 -4.19 -23.10 2.81
C ASP A 237 -2.76 -22.69 2.44
N ASP A 238 -2.27 -23.16 1.29
CA ASP A 238 -0.97 -22.77 0.76
C ASP A 238 -0.91 -21.28 0.44
N TYR A 239 -1.97 -20.76 -0.19
CA TYR A 239 -2.06 -19.34 -0.47
C TYR A 239 -2.16 -18.54 0.82
N MET A 240 -2.97 -18.97 1.78
CA MET A 240 -3.14 -18.27 3.07
C MET A 240 -1.83 -18.21 3.86
N GLU A 241 -1.01 -19.27 3.85
CA GLU A 241 0.32 -19.24 4.46
C GLU A 241 1.29 -18.35 3.67
N ALA A 242 1.29 -18.43 2.33
CA ALA A 242 2.20 -17.65 1.50
C ALA A 242 1.90 -16.14 1.52
N VAL A 243 0.62 -15.75 1.47
CA VAL A 243 0.19 -14.35 1.57
C VAL A 243 0.46 -13.80 2.98
N GLY A 244 0.23 -14.60 4.02
CA GLY A 244 0.58 -14.27 5.40
C GLY A 244 2.08 -14.03 5.56
N TRP A 245 2.91 -14.94 5.04
CA TRP A 245 4.36 -14.76 5.06
C TRP A 245 4.82 -13.50 4.32
N ALA A 246 4.24 -13.21 3.14
CA ALA A 246 4.58 -12.01 2.38
C ALA A 246 4.16 -10.71 3.12
N GLN A 247 3.04 -10.74 3.85
CA GLN A 247 2.63 -9.63 4.72
C GLN A 247 3.65 -9.42 5.84
N ASP A 248 4.12 -10.48 6.50
CA ASP A 248 5.12 -10.40 7.55
C ASP A 248 6.47 -9.91 7.02
N PHE A 249 6.91 -10.40 5.85
CA PHE A 249 8.09 -9.88 5.17
C PHE A 249 7.96 -8.37 4.92
N ALA A 250 6.81 -7.89 4.43
CA ALA A 250 6.60 -6.47 4.18
C ALA A 250 6.63 -5.63 5.47
N ARG A 251 6.11 -6.17 6.58
CA ARG A 251 6.16 -5.53 7.90
C ARG A 251 7.60 -5.37 8.37
N HIS A 252 8.38 -6.44 8.37
CA HIS A 252 9.80 -6.41 8.76
C HIS A 252 10.64 -5.57 7.80
N ASN A 253 10.32 -5.57 6.50
CA ASN A 253 10.98 -4.70 5.53
C ASN A 253 10.86 -3.22 5.94
N ARG A 254 9.67 -2.80 6.37
CA ARG A 254 9.43 -1.43 6.85
C ARG A 254 10.10 -1.14 8.19
N GLU A 255 10.13 -2.10 9.12
CA GLU A 255 10.81 -1.96 10.41
C GLU A 255 12.32 -1.76 10.23
N VAL A 256 12.96 -2.62 9.45
CA VAL A 256 14.40 -2.50 9.15
C VAL A 256 14.71 -1.16 8.50
N MET A 257 13.91 -0.74 7.50
CA MET A 257 14.12 0.57 6.89
C MET A 257 13.94 1.72 7.88
N MET A 258 12.94 1.66 8.74
CA MET A 258 12.70 2.70 9.75
C MET A 258 13.88 2.80 10.72
N GLU A 259 14.45 1.69 11.17
CA GLU A 259 15.68 1.68 11.99
C GLU A 259 16.83 2.40 11.29
N HIS A 260 17.08 2.09 10.01
CA HIS A 260 18.17 2.72 9.23
C HIS A 260 17.92 4.21 8.97
N VAL A 261 16.68 4.61 8.70
CA VAL A 261 16.32 6.02 8.48
C VAL A 261 16.49 6.83 9.75
N LEU A 262 16.04 6.31 10.90
CA LEU A 262 16.22 6.99 12.19
C LEU A 262 17.70 7.11 12.57
N ALA A 263 18.52 6.09 12.27
CA ALA A 263 19.97 6.15 12.45
C ALA A 263 20.65 7.14 11.49
N ALA A 264 20.14 7.31 10.27
CA ALA A 264 20.62 8.34 9.36
C ALA A 264 20.26 9.74 9.86
N LEU A 265 19.03 9.93 10.34
CA LEU A 265 18.57 11.18 10.94
C LEU A 265 19.43 11.58 12.15
N SER A 266 19.75 10.65 13.06
CA SER A 266 20.58 10.92 14.24
C SER A 266 22.04 11.25 13.94
N ARG A 267 22.53 10.92 12.74
CA ARG A 267 23.89 11.33 12.30
C ARG A 267 23.91 12.78 11.79
N ILE A 268 22.78 13.26 11.27
CA ILE A 268 22.63 14.62 10.74
C ILE A 268 22.21 15.59 11.85
N VAL A 269 21.25 15.19 12.69
CA VAL A 269 20.77 15.96 13.83
C VAL A 269 21.45 15.43 15.09
N THR A 270 22.44 16.16 15.60
CA THR A 270 23.24 15.75 16.76
C THR A 270 22.48 15.84 18.09
N LYS A 271 21.38 16.60 18.13
CA LYS A 271 20.48 16.66 19.28
C LYS A 271 19.86 15.28 19.52
N PRO A 272 20.05 14.67 20.71
CA PRO A 272 19.37 13.43 21.05
C PRO A 272 17.85 13.59 20.99
N PHE A 273 17.16 12.59 20.46
CA PHE A 273 15.71 12.59 20.38
C PHE A 273 15.13 11.23 20.73
N THR A 274 13.90 11.25 21.25
CA THR A 274 13.11 10.05 21.48
C THR A 274 12.14 9.87 20.33
N THR A 275 11.78 8.62 20.04
CA THR A 275 10.66 8.29 19.16
C THR A 275 9.46 7.91 20.02
N GLN A 276 8.28 8.42 19.68
CA GLN A 276 7.05 7.94 20.31
C GLN A 276 6.50 6.77 19.51
N GLN A 277 6.14 5.71 20.23
CA GLN A 277 5.59 4.48 19.67
C GLN A 277 4.09 4.61 19.33
N GLU A 278 3.63 5.79 18.91
CA GLU A 278 2.38 5.95 18.15
C GLU A 278 2.56 5.46 16.69
N ALA A 279 3.42 4.45 16.51
CA ALA A 279 3.91 4.01 15.23
C ALA A 279 2.82 3.23 14.50
N VAL A 280 2.28 3.83 13.45
CA VAL A 280 1.39 3.11 12.53
C VAL A 280 2.27 2.27 11.65
N ASN A 281 2.15 0.93 11.69
CA ASN A 281 2.73 0.04 10.68
C ASN A 281 1.59 -0.78 10.05
N CYS A 282 0.98 -0.23 9.00
CA CYS A 282 -0.22 -0.76 8.37
C CYS A 282 0.05 -1.30 6.96
N HIS A 283 -0.70 -2.32 6.56
CA HIS A 283 -0.77 -2.76 5.17
C HIS A 283 -1.96 -2.08 4.49
N HIS A 284 -1.89 -1.91 3.17
CA HIS A 284 -3.00 -1.49 2.31
C HIS A 284 -3.31 -2.45 1.17
N ASN A 285 -2.46 -3.46 0.92
CA ASN A 285 -2.71 -4.59 0.04
C ASN A 285 -2.58 -5.91 0.82
N TYR A 286 -3.65 -6.45 1.37
CA TYR A 286 -3.57 -7.62 2.25
C TYR A 286 -4.92 -8.33 2.40
N VAL A 287 -4.89 -9.53 2.95
CA VAL A 287 -6.08 -10.27 3.37
C VAL A 287 -5.96 -10.66 4.84
N GLN A 288 -7.09 -10.61 5.55
CA GLN A 288 -7.17 -11.02 6.94
C GLN A 288 -8.51 -11.70 7.23
N ARG A 289 -8.50 -12.70 8.12
CA ARG A 289 -9.73 -13.23 8.72
C ARG A 289 -10.22 -12.26 9.79
N GLU A 290 -11.44 -11.75 9.65
CA GLU A 290 -12.06 -10.79 10.54
C GLU A 290 -13.49 -11.20 10.87
N THR A 291 -14.07 -10.62 11.92
CA THR A 291 -15.49 -10.80 12.26
C THR A 291 -16.24 -9.52 11.97
N HIS A 292 -17.21 -9.57 11.05
CA HIS A 292 -18.06 -8.44 10.69
C HIS A 292 -19.50 -8.89 10.63
N PHE A 293 -20.43 -8.07 11.15
CA PHE A 293 -21.85 -8.42 11.25
C PHE A 293 -22.10 -9.79 11.92
N GLY A 294 -21.27 -10.15 12.91
CA GLY A 294 -21.36 -11.39 13.67
C GLY A 294 -20.80 -12.63 12.98
N GLU A 295 -20.19 -12.52 11.79
CA GLU A 295 -19.72 -13.68 11.02
C GLU A 295 -18.21 -13.59 10.70
N PRO A 296 -17.48 -14.72 10.70
CA PRO A 296 -16.10 -14.77 10.25
C PRO A 296 -16.03 -14.67 8.72
N VAL A 297 -15.22 -13.73 8.23
CA VAL A 297 -15.05 -13.45 6.80
C VAL A 297 -13.60 -13.18 6.46
N LEU A 298 -13.22 -13.40 5.21
CA LEU A 298 -11.94 -12.98 4.67
C LEU A 298 -12.10 -11.57 4.10
N VAL A 299 -11.42 -10.59 4.68
CA VAL A 299 -11.44 -9.21 4.21
C VAL A 299 -10.19 -8.96 3.40
N THR A 300 -10.35 -8.87 2.07
CA THR A 300 -9.29 -8.42 1.17
C THR A 300 -9.35 -6.91 1.04
N ARG A 301 -8.26 -6.23 1.37
CA ARG A 301 -8.09 -4.79 1.15
C ARG A 301 -7.04 -4.57 0.08
N LYS A 302 -7.37 -3.78 -0.93
CA LYS A 302 -6.42 -3.36 -1.97
C LYS A 302 -6.47 -1.87 -2.14
N GLY A 303 -5.36 -1.20 -1.82
CA GLY A 303 -5.34 0.24 -1.62
C GLY A 303 -6.36 0.69 -0.58
N ALA A 304 -6.54 -0.07 0.50
CA ALA A 304 -7.39 0.32 1.62
C ALA A 304 -6.76 -0.15 2.93
N VAL A 305 -6.88 0.63 3.99
CA VAL A 305 -6.29 0.31 5.30
C VAL A 305 -7.37 0.03 6.32
N SER A 306 -7.04 -0.73 7.36
CA SER A 306 -7.93 -0.89 8.51
C SER A 306 -8.10 0.44 9.25
N ALA A 307 -9.35 0.72 9.62
CA ALA A 307 -9.82 1.88 10.34
C ALA A 307 -10.76 1.43 11.48
N GLN A 308 -10.36 0.40 12.23
CA GLN A 308 -11.07 -0.01 13.44
C GLN A 308 -11.15 1.15 14.42
N LYS A 309 -12.18 1.14 15.27
CA LYS A 309 -12.42 2.23 16.22
C LYS A 309 -11.18 2.46 17.10
N GLY A 310 -10.62 3.66 17.04
CA GLY A 310 -9.45 4.05 17.81
C GLY A 310 -8.09 3.70 17.18
N GLN A 311 -8.07 2.92 16.09
CA GLN A 311 -6.85 2.48 15.43
C GLN A 311 -6.19 3.64 14.68
N MET A 312 -4.90 3.85 14.92
CA MET A 312 -4.11 4.85 14.18
C MET A 312 -3.79 4.35 12.75
N GLY A 313 -3.87 5.26 11.79
CA GLY A 313 -3.62 5.02 10.37
C GLY A 313 -2.83 6.16 9.72
N ILE A 314 -2.38 5.96 8.49
CA ILE A 314 -1.70 6.98 7.67
C ILE A 314 -2.38 7.02 6.30
N ILE A 315 -2.69 8.22 5.82
CA ILE A 315 -3.20 8.46 4.48
C ILE A 315 -2.26 9.44 3.78
N PRO A 316 -1.27 8.96 3.00
CA PRO A 316 -0.37 9.81 2.25
C PRO A 316 -1.05 10.52 1.07
N GLY A 317 -0.63 11.75 0.82
CA GLY A 317 -0.89 12.43 -0.44
C GLY A 317 0.01 11.93 -1.57
N SER A 318 0.21 12.80 -2.56
CA SER A 318 1.26 12.67 -3.57
C SER A 318 2.52 13.44 -3.17
N MET A 319 3.59 13.33 -3.94
CA MET A 319 4.90 13.95 -3.63
C MET A 319 4.80 15.48 -3.46
N GLY A 320 4.90 15.98 -2.24
CA GLY A 320 4.75 17.40 -1.92
C GLY A 320 3.32 17.84 -1.60
N ALA A 321 2.35 16.93 -1.61
CA ALA A 321 1.04 17.17 -1.03
C ALA A 321 1.04 16.90 0.49
N LYS A 322 -0.09 17.20 1.15
CA LYS A 322 -0.30 16.85 2.55
C LYS A 322 -0.44 15.34 2.71
N SER A 323 0.02 14.84 3.85
CA SER A 323 -0.27 13.49 4.34
C SER A 323 -0.97 13.59 5.69
N PHE A 324 -1.73 12.56 6.09
CA PHE A 324 -2.52 12.62 7.31
C PHE A 324 -2.23 11.43 8.22
N ILE A 325 -2.04 11.70 9.51
CA ILE A 325 -2.18 10.68 10.55
C ILE A 325 -3.65 10.71 10.98
N VAL A 326 -4.29 9.56 10.95
CA VAL A 326 -5.74 9.42 11.16
C VAL A 326 -6.04 8.43 12.26
N ARG A 327 -7.26 8.50 12.81
CA ARG A 327 -7.80 7.48 13.72
C ARG A 327 -9.11 6.92 13.16
N GLY A 328 -9.22 5.61 13.14
CA GLY A 328 -10.40 4.91 12.65
C GLY A 328 -11.63 5.15 13.52
N LEU A 329 -12.78 5.36 12.88
CA LEU A 329 -14.07 5.51 13.55
C LEU A 329 -14.81 4.18 13.72
N GLY A 330 -14.31 3.09 13.11
CA GLY A 330 -14.89 1.75 13.22
C GLY A 330 -16.23 1.59 12.51
N ASN A 331 -16.37 2.21 11.33
CA ASN A 331 -17.59 2.12 10.54
C ASN A 331 -17.80 0.68 10.02
N GLU A 332 -18.82 -0.02 10.52
CA GLU A 332 -19.11 -1.41 10.14
C GLU A 332 -19.45 -1.54 8.65
N GLU A 333 -20.04 -0.51 8.04
CA GLU A 333 -20.40 -0.52 6.62
C GLU A 333 -19.19 -0.48 5.68
N SER A 334 -18.05 0.02 6.15
CA SER A 334 -16.79 -0.05 5.41
C SER A 334 -15.93 -1.26 5.81
N PHE A 335 -16.49 -2.20 6.58
CA PHE A 335 -15.72 -3.28 7.23
C PHE A 335 -14.54 -2.72 8.03
N CYS A 336 -14.80 -1.63 8.75
CA CYS A 336 -13.80 -0.88 9.52
C CYS A 336 -12.57 -0.56 8.66
N SER A 337 -12.77 0.05 7.48
CA SER A 337 -11.70 0.39 6.55
C SER A 337 -11.80 1.83 6.05
N CYS A 338 -10.68 2.38 5.57
CA CYS A 338 -10.60 3.69 4.92
C CYS A 338 -9.59 3.67 3.75
N SER A 339 -9.46 4.82 3.05
CA SER A 339 -8.53 4.96 1.90
C SER A 339 -7.08 4.77 2.32
N HIS A 340 -6.21 4.43 1.37
CA HIS A 340 -4.76 4.32 1.61
C HIS A 340 -3.96 5.52 1.11
N GLY A 341 -4.57 6.47 0.41
CA GLY A 341 -3.90 7.66 -0.11
C GLY A 341 -4.78 8.47 -1.04
N ALA A 342 -4.18 9.31 -1.90
CA ALA A 342 -4.95 10.13 -2.84
C ALA A 342 -5.58 9.34 -4.00
N GLY A 343 -4.95 8.27 -4.48
CA GLY A 343 -5.36 7.57 -5.70
C GLY A 343 -4.99 8.32 -6.98
N ARG A 344 -4.70 7.59 -8.06
CA ARG A 344 -4.22 8.17 -9.32
C ARG A 344 -5.39 8.54 -10.22
N THR A 345 -5.29 9.67 -10.91
CA THR A 345 -6.23 10.09 -11.98
C THR A 345 -5.74 9.66 -13.37
N MET A 346 -4.47 9.27 -13.49
CA MET A 346 -3.89 8.81 -14.76
C MET A 346 -2.75 7.81 -14.58
N SER A 347 -2.50 7.02 -15.63
CA SER A 347 -1.40 6.05 -15.64
C SER A 347 -0.03 6.73 -15.60
N ARG A 348 0.99 5.99 -15.16
CA ARG A 348 2.39 6.45 -15.15
C ARG A 348 2.87 6.86 -16.54
N THR A 349 2.51 6.07 -17.55
CA THR A 349 2.83 6.36 -18.95
C THR A 349 2.14 7.63 -19.45
N ALA A 350 0.89 7.87 -19.05
CA ALA A 350 0.18 9.10 -19.40
C ALA A 350 0.82 10.32 -18.73
N ALA A 351 1.20 10.22 -17.45
CA ALA A 351 1.88 11.28 -16.72
C ALA A 351 3.23 11.65 -17.38
N LYS A 352 4.07 10.65 -17.71
CA LYS A 352 5.36 10.87 -18.41
C LYS A 352 5.23 11.54 -19.77
N LYS A 353 4.11 11.35 -20.47
CA LYS A 353 3.84 11.99 -21.76
C LYS A 353 3.32 13.42 -21.62
N ARG A 354 2.66 13.74 -20.49
CA ARG A 354 1.93 14.99 -20.28
C ARG A 354 2.76 16.07 -19.58
N PHE A 355 3.63 15.68 -18.65
CA PHE A 355 4.36 16.60 -17.78
C PHE A 355 5.85 16.60 -18.06
N THR A 356 6.50 17.72 -17.70
CA THR A 356 7.93 17.94 -17.88
C THR A 356 8.68 17.97 -16.55
N VAL A 357 10.01 17.88 -16.59
CA VAL A 357 10.86 18.08 -15.40
C VAL A 357 10.65 19.47 -14.80
N ALA A 358 10.43 20.50 -15.62
CA ALA A 358 10.17 21.86 -15.14
C ALA A 358 8.86 21.94 -14.34
N ASP A 359 7.83 21.20 -14.75
CA ASP A 359 6.58 21.10 -13.99
C ASP A 359 6.81 20.42 -12.64
N GLN A 360 7.61 19.35 -12.62
CA GLN A 360 7.96 18.67 -11.38
C GLN A 360 8.73 19.59 -10.42
N ILE A 361 9.75 20.30 -10.91
CA ILE A 361 10.53 21.26 -10.11
C ILE A 361 9.59 22.28 -9.47
N ARG A 362 8.69 22.89 -10.27
CA ARG A 362 7.72 23.87 -9.77
C ARG A 362 6.75 23.28 -8.74
N ALA A 363 6.23 22.08 -9.00
CA ALA A 363 5.26 21.44 -8.11
C ALA A 363 5.85 20.97 -6.78
N THR A 364 7.18 20.89 -6.68
CA THR A 364 7.87 20.34 -5.51
C THR A 364 8.96 21.29 -4.98
N GLU A 365 8.87 22.59 -5.29
CA GLU A 365 9.86 23.59 -4.89
C GLU A 365 10.07 23.65 -3.37
N HIS A 366 9.01 23.39 -2.60
CA HIS A 366 9.00 23.36 -1.14
C HIS A 366 9.48 22.04 -0.51
N VAL A 367 9.92 21.07 -1.32
CA VAL A 367 10.36 19.74 -0.87
C VAL A 367 11.74 19.41 -1.43
N GLU A 368 12.66 19.01 -0.55
CA GLU A 368 13.94 18.42 -0.95
C GLU A 368 13.72 17.01 -1.49
N CYS A 369 13.81 16.85 -2.82
CA CYS A 369 13.67 15.56 -3.49
C CYS A 369 14.40 15.54 -4.84
N ARG A 370 14.53 14.35 -5.43
CA ARG A 370 15.06 14.18 -6.79
C ARG A 370 14.16 14.91 -7.81
N LYS A 371 14.79 15.61 -8.76
CA LYS A 371 14.11 16.40 -9.81
C LYS A 371 14.57 15.96 -11.21
N ASP A 372 14.38 14.68 -11.52
CA ASP A 372 14.84 14.08 -12.78
C ASP A 372 13.71 13.34 -13.52
N SER A 373 13.99 12.93 -14.76
CA SER A 373 12.97 12.32 -15.63
C SER A 373 12.44 10.97 -15.13
N GLU A 374 13.12 10.31 -14.19
CA GLU A 374 12.72 9.01 -13.67
C GLU A 374 11.54 9.11 -12.71
N VAL A 375 11.32 10.27 -12.09
CA VAL A 375 10.31 10.51 -11.06
C VAL A 375 9.10 11.33 -11.53
N ILE A 376 9.04 11.71 -12.81
CA ILE A 376 7.92 12.50 -13.39
C ILE A 376 6.57 11.79 -13.26
N ASP A 377 6.52 10.46 -13.29
CA ASP A 377 5.26 9.71 -13.17
C ASP A 377 4.58 9.82 -11.81
N GLU A 378 5.27 10.38 -10.83
CA GLU A 378 4.80 10.58 -9.46
C GLU A 378 4.53 12.07 -9.14
N ILE A 379 4.45 12.93 -10.16
CA ILE A 379 4.08 14.35 -10.02
C ILE A 379 2.68 14.50 -9.38
N PRO A 380 2.45 15.49 -8.50
CA PRO A 380 1.18 15.59 -7.75
C PRO A 380 -0.06 15.71 -8.62
N MET A 381 0.06 16.30 -9.82
CA MET A 381 -1.02 16.46 -10.78
C MET A 381 -1.53 15.14 -11.37
N ALA A 382 -0.82 14.02 -11.16
CA ALA A 382 -1.26 12.69 -11.57
C ALA A 382 -2.19 12.00 -10.55
N TYR A 383 -2.48 12.68 -9.44
CA TYR A 383 -3.27 12.18 -8.31
C TYR A 383 -4.57 12.97 -8.14
N LYS A 384 -5.53 12.36 -7.44
CA LYS A 384 -6.75 13.06 -7.00
C LYS A 384 -6.40 14.08 -5.92
N ASP A 385 -7.30 15.03 -5.70
CA ASP A 385 -7.17 15.98 -4.59
C ASP A 385 -7.32 15.23 -3.26
N ILE A 386 -6.26 15.24 -2.45
CA ILE A 386 -6.25 14.56 -1.16
C ILE A 386 -7.25 15.18 -0.18
N ASP A 387 -7.49 16.49 -0.24
CA ASP A 387 -8.45 17.15 0.67
C ASP A 387 -9.89 16.69 0.33
N ALA A 388 -10.22 16.49 -0.95
CA ALA A 388 -11.49 15.91 -1.38
C ALA A 388 -11.63 14.43 -0.97
N VAL A 389 -10.54 13.64 -1.08
CA VAL A 389 -10.51 12.25 -0.60
C VAL A 389 -10.75 12.18 0.91
N MET A 390 -10.16 13.08 1.70
CA MET A 390 -10.39 13.14 3.15
C MET A 390 -11.82 13.56 3.49
N ALA A 391 -12.38 14.54 2.78
CA ALA A 391 -13.76 14.98 3.00
C ALA A 391 -14.78 13.84 2.76
N ALA A 392 -14.60 13.07 1.68
CA ALA A 392 -15.48 11.98 1.28
C ALA A 392 -15.51 10.80 2.27
N GLN A 393 -14.48 10.66 3.12
CA GLN A 393 -14.37 9.59 4.12
C GLN A 393 -14.41 10.09 5.58
N SER A 394 -14.97 11.28 5.81
CA SER A 394 -15.14 11.86 7.15
C SER A 394 -15.95 10.98 8.12
N SER A 395 -16.75 10.04 7.60
CA SER A 395 -17.47 9.03 8.39
C SER A 395 -16.66 7.75 8.69
N LEU A 396 -15.43 7.64 8.17
CA LEU A 396 -14.55 6.47 8.32
C LEU A 396 -13.38 6.76 9.26
N VAL A 397 -12.86 7.98 9.24
CA VAL A 397 -11.69 8.40 10.02
C VAL A 397 -11.81 9.83 10.52
N GLU A 398 -11.15 10.11 11.65
CA GLU A 398 -10.82 11.46 12.09
C GLU A 398 -9.34 11.79 11.79
N ILE A 399 -9.05 13.06 11.50
CA ILE A 399 -7.68 13.54 11.31
C ILE A 399 -7.08 13.84 12.68
N VAL A 400 -5.92 13.23 12.97
CA VAL A 400 -5.16 13.47 14.20
C VAL A 400 -4.03 14.47 13.96
N HIS A 401 -3.28 14.29 12.86
CA HIS A 401 -2.22 15.22 12.45
C HIS A 401 -2.25 15.47 10.94
N THR A 402 -1.91 16.69 10.54
CA THR A 402 -1.68 17.05 9.14
C THR A 402 -0.19 17.23 8.91
N LEU A 403 0.37 16.41 8.03
CA LEU A 403 1.79 16.36 7.74
C LEU A 403 2.11 17.09 6.45
N ARG A 404 3.08 17.99 6.52
CA ARG A 404 3.70 18.65 5.36
C ARG A 404 5.07 18.04 5.12
N GLN A 405 5.26 17.50 3.93
CA GLN A 405 6.55 16.96 3.53
C GLN A 405 7.64 18.04 3.45
N VAL A 406 8.85 17.69 3.88
CA VAL A 406 10.06 18.51 3.69
C VAL A 406 11.19 17.76 2.98
N VAL A 407 11.23 16.43 3.10
CA VAL A 407 12.16 15.56 2.34
C VAL A 407 11.38 14.42 1.68
N CYS A 408 11.72 14.08 0.44
CA CYS A 408 11.25 12.86 -0.24
C CYS A 408 12.41 12.09 -0.86
N VAL A 409 12.55 10.82 -0.49
CA VAL A 409 13.44 9.85 -1.13
C VAL A 409 12.62 8.81 -1.87
N LYS A 410 12.95 8.57 -3.14
CA LYS A 410 12.30 7.61 -4.02
C LYS A 410 13.32 6.78 -4.80
N GLY A 411 12.90 5.57 -5.16
CA GLY A 411 13.67 4.63 -5.96
C GLY A 411 13.71 4.91 -7.45
#